data_AF-A0A1X7KWK3-F1
#
_entry.id   AF-A0A1X7KWK3-F1
#
_cell.length_a   1.000
_cell.length_b   1.000
_cell.length_c   1.000
_cell.angle_alpha   90.00
_cell.angle_beta   90.00
_cell.angle_gamma   90.00
#
_symmetry.space_group_name_H-M   'P 1'
#
loop_
_entity.id
_entity.type
_entity.pdbx_description
1 polymer ?
#
loop_
_entity_poly.entity_id
_entity_poly.type
_entity_poly.pdbx_seq_one_letter_code
_entity_poly.pdbx_strand_id
1 'polypeptide(L)'
;MREYEVFYKDGSTVNCDANDQQDLLDQLFDGKEEKLIEKVKLLRWSTGTMIYTKDPAKEKINSEITTADANPYGWRNEGDIEKE
;
A
#
# COMPACT_ATOMS: atom_id res chain seq x y z
N MET A 1 -9.22 8.71 5.58
CA MET A 1 -8.26 7.98 6.43
C MET A 1 -7.72 6.78 5.67
N ARG A 2 -6.40 6.69 5.56
CA ARG A 2 -5.67 5.58 4.91
C ARG A 2 -4.72 5.00 5.95
N GLU A 3 -4.60 3.68 5.95
CA GLU A 3 -3.63 2.99 6.79
C GLU A 3 -2.28 2.97 6.06
N TYR A 4 -1.26 3.51 6.71
CA TYR A 4 0.11 3.55 6.22
C TYR A 4 0.99 2.61 7.04
N GLU A 5 1.73 1.75 6.35
CA GLU A 5 2.82 0.95 6.89
C GLU A 5 4.15 1.63 6.58
N VAL A 6 4.88 2.00 7.64
CA VAL A 6 6.19 2.64 7.57
C VAL A 6 7.26 1.63 7.96
N PHE A 7 8.08 1.23 7.00
CA PHE A 7 9.20 0.32 7.22
C PHE A 7 10.47 1.13 7.44
N TYR A 8 11.02 1.06 8.65
CA TYR A 8 12.26 1.75 9.00
C TYR A 8 13.49 0.96 8.51
N LYS A 9 14.59 1.66 8.27
CA LYS A 9 15.89 1.05 7.93
C LYS A 9 16.45 0.19 9.07
N ASP A 10 16.01 0.47 10.29
CA ASP A 10 16.33 -0.30 11.50
C ASP A 10 15.67 -1.70 11.50
N GLY A 11 14.71 -1.95 10.60
CA GLY A 11 13.97 -3.22 10.53
C GLY A 11 12.66 -3.21 11.31
N SER A 12 12.38 -2.12 12.04
CA SER A 12 11.08 -1.89 12.67
C SER A 12 10.02 -1.49 11.64
N THR A 13 8.77 -1.88 11.87
CA THR A 13 7.62 -1.46 11.08
C THR A 13 6.60 -0.80 12.00
N VAL A 14 6.04 0.33 11.58
CA VAL A 14 4.97 1.03 12.30
C VAL A 14 3.79 1.21 11.37
N ASN A 15 2.60 0.89 11.88
CA ASN A 15 1.34 1.17 11.22
C ASN A 15 0.75 2.45 11.80
N CYS A 16 0.28 3.34 10.93
CA CYS A 16 -0.27 4.62 11.32
C CYS A 16 -1.41 5.01 10.37
N ASP A 17 -2.50 5.51 10.94
CA ASP A 17 -3.65 6.01 10.19
C ASP A 17 -3.52 7.51 9.99
N ALA A 18 -3.42 7.93 8.74
CA ALA A 18 -3.33 9.33 8.37
C ALA A 18 -4.34 9.68 7.29
N ASN A 19 -4.78 10.93 7.23
CA ASN A 19 -5.67 11.37 6.14
C ASN A 19 -4.89 11.67 4.86
N ASP A 20 -3.70 12.24 5.01
CA ASP A 20 -2.82 12.65 3.91
C ASP A 20 -1.34 12.37 4.25
N GLN A 21 -0.49 12.38 3.22
CA GLN A 21 0.97 12.19 3.41
C GLN A 21 1.56 13.23 4.37
N GLN A 22 1.02 14.46 4.36
CA GLN A 22 1.49 15.56 5.20
C GLN A 22 1.11 15.36 6.66
N ASP A 23 -0.08 14.81 6.91
CA ASP A 23 -0.55 14.41 8.25
C ASP A 23 0.31 13.27 8.83
N LEU A 24 0.69 12.31 7.99
CA LEU A 24 1.62 11.25 8.38
C LEU A 24 3.02 11.78 8.74
N LEU A 25 3.51 12.75 7.96
CA LEU A 25 4.78 13.41 8.24
C LEU A 25 4.74 14.18 9.56
N ASP A 26 3.63 14.84 9.86
CA ASP A 26 3.44 15.57 11.12
C ASP A 26 3.43 14.61 12.32
N GLN A 27 2.63 13.53 12.24
CA GLN A 27 2.48 12.56 13.33
C GLN A 27 3.76 11.75 13.64
N LEU A 28 4.51 11.31 12.62
CA LEU A 28 5.64 10.39 12.80
C LEU A 28 7.01 11.08 12.70
N PHE A 29 7.09 12.18 11.95
CA PHE A 29 8.36 12.80 11.58
C PHE A 29 8.44 14.29 11.94
N ASP A 30 7.48 14.82 12.70
CA ASP A 30 7.48 16.22 13.16
C ASP A 30 7.44 17.20 11.97
N GLY A 31 6.79 16.78 10.86
CA GLY A 31 6.72 17.53 9.61
C GLY A 31 8.02 17.55 8.79
N LYS A 32 9.06 16.80 9.20
CA LYS A 32 10.38 16.82 8.56
C LYS A 32 10.55 15.67 7.57
N GLU A 33 10.44 15.97 6.28
CA GLU A 33 10.68 15.00 5.19
C GLU A 33 12.09 14.40 5.21
N GLU A 34 13.09 15.15 5.69
CA GLU A 34 14.47 14.66 5.82
C GLU A 34 14.56 13.43 6.73
N LYS A 35 13.83 13.43 7.86
CA LYS A 35 13.80 12.28 8.79
C LYS A 35 13.13 11.07 8.17
N LEU A 36 12.16 11.30 7.30
CA LEU A 36 11.49 10.24 6.57
C LEU A 36 12.48 9.58 5.59
N ILE A 37 13.26 10.33 4.82
CA ILE A 37 14.29 9.77 3.92
C ILE A 37 15.43 9.10 4.70
N GLU A 38 15.82 9.67 5.84
CA GLU A 38 16.92 9.16 6.66
C GLU A 38 16.56 7.83 7.32
N LYS A 39 15.37 7.74 7.93
CA LYS A 39 14.98 6.60 8.77
C LYS A 39 14.05 5.60 8.08
N VAL A 40 13.26 6.02 7.10
CA VAL A 40 12.31 5.15 6.40
C VAL A 40 12.98 4.52 5.20
N LYS A 41 12.84 3.21 5.10
CA LYS A 41 13.25 2.42 3.95
C LYS A 41 12.15 2.36 2.91
N LEU A 42 10.91 2.14 3.35
CA LEU A 42 9.78 1.92 2.46
C LEU A 42 8.49 2.36 3.15
N LEU A 43 7.61 3.02 2.41
CA LEU A 43 6.31 3.46 2.87
C LEU A 43 5.25 2.77 2.02
N ARG A 44 4.31 2.08 2.64
CA ARG A 44 3.26 1.34 1.96
C ARG A 44 1.90 1.80 2.47
N TRP A 45 0.91 1.91 1.59
CA TRP A 45 -0.47 2.15 2.01
C TRP A 45 -1.43 1.46 1.06
N SER A 46 -2.58 1.07 1.58
CA SER A 46 -3.65 0.49 0.78
C SER A 46 -4.76 1.52 0.55
N THR A 47 -5.36 1.50 -0.63
CA THR A 47 -6.55 2.29 -0.95
C THR A 47 -7.46 1.45 -1.82
N GLY A 48 -8.54 0.94 -1.22
CA GLY A 48 -9.43 -0.01 -1.88
C GLY A 48 -8.71 -1.30 -2.27
N THR A 49 -8.64 -1.60 -3.56
CA THR A 49 -7.94 -2.76 -4.14
C THR A 49 -6.54 -2.43 -4.64
N MET A 50 -6.02 -1.23 -4.38
CA MET A 50 -4.67 -0.83 -4.79
C MET A 50 -3.75 -0.73 -3.58
N ILE A 51 -2.56 -1.33 -3.70
CA ILE A 51 -1.45 -1.16 -2.77
C ILE A 51 -0.47 -0.20 -3.42
N TYR A 52 -0.14 0.85 -2.70
CA TYR A 52 0.88 1.80 -3.10
C TYR A 52 2.11 1.59 -2.22
N THR A 53 3.27 1.65 -2.85
CA THR A 53 4.56 1.49 -2.20
C THR A 53 5.47 2.61 -2.68
N LYS A 54 5.80 3.54 -1.80
CA LYS A 54 6.71 4.67 -2.04
C LYS A 54 8.05 4.43 -1.36
N ASP A 55 9.10 4.54 -2.14
CA ASP A 55 10.47 4.52 -1.63
C ASP A 55 10.93 5.97 -1.46
N PRO A 56 11.00 6.50 -0.22
CA PRO A 56 11.27 7.91 -0.01
C PRO A 56 12.68 8.33 -0.43
N ALA A 57 13.64 7.40 -0.46
CA ALA A 57 15.00 7.69 -0.90
C ALA A 57 15.13 7.83 -2.42
N LYS A 58 14.19 7.27 -3.20
CA LYS A 58 14.23 7.26 -4.67
C LYS A 58 13.09 8.07 -5.31
N GLU A 59 12.22 8.66 -4.50
CA GLU A 59 10.95 9.29 -4.93
C GLU A 59 10.07 8.39 -5.82
N LYS A 60 10.34 7.08 -5.86
CA LYS A 60 9.64 6.18 -6.77
C LYS A 60 8.39 5.65 -6.09
N ILE A 61 7.24 5.94 -6.68
CA ILE A 61 5.94 5.40 -6.26
C ILE A 61 5.65 4.22 -7.18
N ASN A 62 5.56 3.02 -6.61
CA ASN A 62 5.03 1.85 -7.29
C ASN A 62 3.59 1.62 -6.81
N SER A 63 2.69 1.27 -7.73
CA SER A 63 1.32 0.92 -7.42
C SER A 63 1.04 -0.47 -7.96
N GLU A 64 0.64 -1.39 -7.09
CA GLU A 64 0.18 -2.71 -7.43
C GLU A 64 -1.32 -2.82 -7.22
N ILE A 65 -2.02 -3.31 -8.24
CA ILE A 65 -3.44 -3.63 -8.12
C ILE A 65 -3.52 -5.00 -7.44
N THR A 66 -4.07 -5.03 -6.24
CA THR A 66 -4.46 -6.26 -5.55
C THR A 66 -5.78 -6.75 -6.16
N THR A 67 -5.71 -7.21 -7.41
CA THR A 67 -6.82 -7.98 -7.99
C THR A 67 -6.90 -9.30 -7.24
N ALA A 68 -7.82 -9.37 -6.28
CA ALA A 68 -8.22 -10.61 -5.61
C ALA A 68 -8.92 -11.60 -6.56
N ASP A 69 -9.10 -11.23 -7.83
CA ASP A 69 -9.60 -12.12 -8.88
C ASP A 69 -8.44 -12.75 -9.67
N ALA A 70 -7.48 -13.33 -8.95
CA ALA A 70 -6.78 -14.47 -9.50
C ALA A 70 -7.71 -15.66 -9.24
N ASN A 71 -8.68 -15.88 -10.13
CA ASN A 71 -9.32 -17.18 -10.24
C ASN A 71 -8.45 -18.03 -11.18
N PRO A 72 -7.47 -18.82 -10.69
CA PRO A 72 -6.66 -19.69 -11.53
C PRO A 72 -7.47 -20.82 -12.18
N TYR A 73 -8.71 -21.06 -11.72
CA TYR A 73 -9.64 -22.06 -12.23
C TYR A 73 -10.92 -21.37 -12.71
N GLY A 74 -10.90 -20.82 -13.93
CA GLY A 74 -12.00 -20.08 -14.55
C GLY A 74 -13.32 -20.87 -14.65
N TRP A 75 -14.04 -21.02 -13.55
CA TRP A 75 -15.44 -21.45 -13.51
C TRP A 75 -16.30 -20.21 -13.56
N ARG A 76 -16.37 -19.61 -14.76
CA ARG A 76 -17.64 -19.00 -15.16
C ARG A 76 -18.60 -20.16 -15.31
N ASN A 77 -19.49 -20.34 -14.33
CA ASN A 77 -20.74 -21.05 -14.53
C ASN A 77 -21.51 -20.31 -15.63
N GLU A 78 -21.20 -20.58 -16.89
CA GLU A 78 -22.21 -20.49 -17.95
C GLU A 78 -23.02 -21.77 -17.80
N GLY A 79 -24.23 -21.60 -17.25
CA GLY A 79 -25.08 -22.66 -16.78
C GLY A 79 -25.39 -23.71 -17.84
N ASP A 80 -25.74 -24.89 -17.33
CA ASP A 80 -26.62 -25.87 -17.94
C ASP A 80 -27.40 -25.31 -19.14
N ILE A 81 -27.00 -25.72 -20.32
CA ILE A 81 -27.94 -25.91 -21.40
C ILE A 81 -27.97 -27.41 -21.64
N GLU A 82 -28.76 -28.11 -20.82
CA GLU A 82 -29.37 -29.37 -21.25
C GLU A 82 -30.07 -29.08 -22.58
N LYS A 83 -29.66 -29.79 -23.64
CA LYS A 83 -30.55 -30.04 -24.77
C LYS A 83 -30.57 -31.52 -25.05
N GLU A 84 -31.78 -32.05 -24.84
CA GLU A 84 -32.32 -33.34 -25.30
C GLU A 84 -31.96 -33.66 -26.75
#